data_AF-A0A2B4RPH4-F1
#
_entry.id   AF-A0A2B4RPH4-F1
#
_cell.length_a   1.000
_cell.length_b   1.000
_cell.length_c   1.000
_cell.angle_alpha   90.00
_cell.angle_beta   90.00
_cell.angle_gamma   90.00
#
_symmetry.space_group_name_H-M   'P 1'
#
loop_
_entity.id
_entity.type
_entity.pdbx_description
1 polymer ?
#
loop_
_entity_poly.entity_id
_entity_poly.type
_entity_poly.pdbx_seq_one_letter_code
_entity_poly.pdbx_strand_id
1 'polypeptide(L)'
;MAGNDVDYKQLWSIFKAIIDGYSNDADRIVKDVTAVCKQVKLLLTKWQKLPDEERNFLKQHFIDIYCSLRCHMKFLRPDMEIRTLPTELVELGREISEDQREMEKIPDAFWAIDPGGRILKIISEMFASPAFPQGSETHASSVLELARDIFGELSSKNIFRPRVLAKVSCNGNWCVGSSMAVSHVLLPLCLHRRICDFHCSLQKATINFGSQRLDDANNHNWSSAAFNGKNYQEVKPPCMICKEMFRNLKGFIGKNDGNNKGKDTILAACAEYCPVSQLLQDNGQMLSECDKAAKAKNWDQCALLFQEFPNILNEFDNAEKSGREETMKTFVLERKHRLYIFGLKPELNDKF
;
A
#
# COMPACT_ATOMS: atom_id res chain seq x y z
N MET A 1 24.84 -29.74 -2.04
CA MET A 1 23.94 -28.57 -2.23
C MET A 1 24.17 -27.66 -1.03
N ALA A 2 24.91 -26.57 -1.23
CA ALA A 2 25.27 -25.64 -0.16
C ALA A 2 24.02 -24.82 0.20
N GLY A 3 23.56 -24.95 1.45
CA GLY A 3 22.53 -24.07 1.99
C GLY A 3 23.09 -22.65 2.07
N ASN A 4 22.36 -21.69 1.51
CA ASN A 4 22.63 -20.28 1.75
C ASN A 4 22.30 -19.99 3.21
N ASP A 5 23.30 -20.16 4.10
CA ASP A 5 23.22 -19.71 5.48
C ASP A 5 23.23 -18.17 5.43
N VAL A 6 22.04 -17.56 5.43
CA VAL A 6 21.90 -16.11 5.49
C VAL A 6 22.53 -15.65 6.81
N ASP A 7 23.57 -14.82 6.71
CA ASP A 7 24.32 -14.32 7.87
C ASP A 7 23.38 -13.63 8.87
N TYR A 8 23.40 -14.06 10.13
CA TYR A 8 22.57 -13.49 11.19
C TYR A 8 22.78 -11.97 11.32
N LYS A 9 23.98 -11.45 11.01
CA LYS A 9 24.26 -10.01 11.00
C LYS A 9 23.42 -9.27 9.97
N GLN A 10 23.24 -9.86 8.80
CA GLN A 10 22.40 -9.31 7.74
C GLN A 10 20.93 -9.27 8.19
N LEU A 11 20.43 -10.36 8.76
CA LEU A 11 19.05 -10.44 9.26
C LEU A 11 18.82 -9.48 10.45
N TRP A 12 19.79 -9.37 11.36
CA TRP A 12 19.76 -8.40 12.45
C TRP A 12 19.66 -6.97 11.92
N SER A 13 20.49 -6.62 10.93
CA SER A 13 20.44 -5.30 10.29
C SER A 13 19.08 -5.00 9.64
N ILE A 14 18.41 -6.01 9.09
CA ILE A 14 17.06 -5.87 8.52
C ILE A 14 16.05 -5.62 9.64
N PHE A 15 16.04 -6.43 10.70
CA PHE A 15 15.17 -6.21 11.87
C PHE A 15 15.35 -4.82 12.45
N LYS A 16 16.59 -4.40 12.66
CA LYS A 16 16.92 -3.07 13.16
C LYS A 16 16.34 -1.97 12.27
N ALA A 17 16.50 -2.07 10.96
CA ALA A 17 15.94 -1.09 10.03
C ALA A 17 14.40 -1.00 10.10
N ILE A 18 13.69 -2.12 10.32
CA ILE A 18 12.24 -2.14 10.49
C ILE A 18 11.83 -1.43 11.78
N ILE A 19 12.53 -1.74 12.89
CA ILE A 19 12.23 -1.21 14.22
C ILE A 19 12.59 0.27 14.31
N ASP A 20 13.74 0.67 13.75
CA ASP A 20 14.10 2.09 13.61
C ASP A 20 13.05 2.82 12.75
N GLY A 21 12.54 2.18 11.69
CA GLY A 21 11.43 2.68 10.88
C GLY A 21 10.15 2.90 11.71
N TYR A 22 9.79 1.94 12.55
CA TYR A 22 8.67 2.04 13.49
C TYR A 22 8.80 3.24 14.44
N SER A 23 9.94 3.38 15.11
CA SER A 23 10.17 4.47 16.07
C SER A 23 10.06 5.84 15.38
N ASN A 24 10.66 5.97 14.19
CA ASN A 24 10.53 7.18 13.38
C ASN A 24 9.08 7.48 12.96
N ASP A 25 8.30 6.46 12.63
CA ASP A 25 6.88 6.61 12.28
C ASP A 25 6.05 7.02 13.50
N ALA A 26 6.34 6.44 14.68
CA ALA A 26 5.66 6.75 15.94
C ALA A 26 5.85 8.20 16.39
N ASP A 27 7.05 8.76 16.21
CA ASP A 27 7.32 10.17 16.54
C ASP A 27 6.56 11.15 15.64
N ARG A 28 6.22 10.73 14.42
CA ARG A 28 5.63 11.60 13.39
C ARG A 28 4.15 11.38 13.18
N ILE A 29 3.58 10.27 13.66
CA ILE A 29 2.23 9.82 13.28
C ILE A 29 1.16 10.89 13.48
N VAL A 30 1.19 11.62 14.60
CA VAL A 30 0.23 12.70 14.88
C VAL A 30 0.29 13.78 13.81
N LYS A 31 1.50 14.25 13.48
CA LYS A 31 1.73 15.26 12.45
C LYS A 31 1.31 14.75 11.07
N ASP A 32 1.62 13.50 10.77
CA ASP A 32 1.34 12.92 9.47
C ASP A 32 -0.16 12.70 9.24
N VAL A 33 -0.87 12.19 10.25
CA VAL A 33 -2.33 12.06 10.24
C VAL A 33 -3.00 13.42 10.12
N THR A 34 -2.59 14.42 10.91
CA THR A 34 -3.13 15.79 10.81
C THR A 34 -2.99 16.35 9.40
N ALA A 35 -1.84 16.15 8.74
CA ALA A 35 -1.62 16.61 7.37
C ALA A 35 -2.56 15.91 6.36
N VAL A 36 -2.74 14.59 6.49
CA VAL A 36 -3.68 13.84 5.64
C VAL A 36 -5.12 14.30 5.88
N CYS A 37 -5.55 14.48 7.13
CA CYS A 37 -6.89 14.96 7.45
C CYS A 37 -7.20 16.29 6.76
N LYS A 38 -6.24 17.23 6.74
CA LYS A 38 -6.40 18.50 6.02
C LYS A 38 -6.64 18.30 4.54
N GLN A 39 -5.92 17.40 3.89
CA GLN A 39 -6.12 17.09 2.48
C GLN A 39 -7.46 16.38 2.21
N VAL A 40 -7.85 15.44 3.08
CA VAL A 40 -9.15 14.74 2.97
C VAL A 40 -10.32 15.71 3.15
N LYS A 41 -10.20 16.71 4.03
CA LYS A 41 -11.22 17.77 4.19
C LYS A 41 -11.43 18.62 2.93
N LEU A 42 -10.39 18.85 2.13
CA LEU A 42 -10.55 19.51 0.82
C LEU A 42 -11.41 18.68 -0.13
N LEU A 43 -11.24 17.35 -0.11
CA LEU A 43 -12.07 16.43 -0.88
C LEU A 43 -13.50 16.37 -0.33
N LEU A 44 -13.68 16.35 0.99
CA LEU A 44 -15.01 16.41 1.62
C LEU A 44 -15.79 17.67 1.22
N THR A 45 -15.14 18.82 1.18
CA THR A 45 -15.78 20.08 0.75
C THR A 45 -16.31 20.00 -0.69
N LYS A 46 -15.59 19.28 -1.56
CA LYS A 46 -16.05 19.03 -2.93
C LYS A 46 -17.16 17.96 -2.95
N TRP A 47 -17.03 16.91 -2.15
CA TRP A 47 -18.00 15.82 -2.00
C TRP A 47 -19.36 16.31 -1.51
N GLN A 48 -19.41 17.24 -0.55
CA GLN A 48 -20.66 17.83 -0.05
C GLN A 48 -21.48 18.56 -1.12
N LYS A 49 -20.87 18.93 -2.26
CA LYS A 49 -21.54 19.58 -3.39
C LYS A 49 -22.07 18.59 -4.43
N LEU A 50 -21.76 17.30 -4.30
CA LEU A 50 -22.24 16.25 -5.20
C LEU A 50 -23.70 15.87 -4.89
N PRO A 51 -24.42 15.28 -5.85
CA PRO A 51 -25.74 14.67 -5.63
C PRO A 51 -25.71 13.59 -4.54
N ASP A 52 -26.84 13.39 -3.86
CA ASP A 52 -26.98 12.47 -2.72
C ASP A 52 -26.54 11.03 -3.03
N GLU A 53 -26.85 10.52 -4.23
CA GLU A 53 -26.47 9.16 -4.66
C GLU A 53 -24.94 9.00 -4.73
N GLU A 54 -24.25 9.94 -5.37
CA GLU A 54 -22.79 9.99 -5.45
C GLU A 54 -22.18 10.17 -4.05
N ARG A 55 -22.81 11.01 -3.22
CA ARG A 55 -22.33 11.22 -1.85
C ARG A 55 -22.38 9.93 -1.04
N ASN A 56 -23.49 9.21 -1.09
CA ASN A 56 -23.68 7.95 -0.37
C ASN A 56 -22.69 6.89 -0.82
N PHE A 57 -22.42 6.81 -2.12
CA PHE A 57 -21.42 5.90 -2.68
C PHE A 57 -20.01 6.20 -2.17
N LEU A 58 -19.61 7.48 -2.20
CA LEU A 58 -18.28 7.91 -1.78
C LEU A 58 -18.05 7.89 -0.27
N LYS A 59 -19.12 7.97 0.53
CA LYS A 59 -19.06 8.05 2.00
C LYS A 59 -18.22 6.93 2.61
N GLN A 60 -18.35 5.71 2.10
CA GLN A 60 -17.62 4.57 2.63
C GLN A 60 -16.10 4.73 2.48
N HIS A 61 -15.61 5.30 1.38
CA HIS A 61 -14.16 5.52 1.20
C HIS A 61 -13.61 6.55 2.18
N PHE A 62 -14.40 7.54 2.58
CA PHE A 62 -14.00 8.48 3.64
C PHE A 62 -13.95 7.80 5.02
N ILE A 63 -14.93 6.96 5.34
CA ILE A 63 -14.94 6.14 6.57
C ILE A 63 -13.72 5.22 6.60
N ASP A 64 -13.44 4.55 5.50
CA ASP A 64 -12.29 3.69 5.30
C ASP A 64 -10.97 4.43 5.63
N ILE A 65 -10.77 5.63 5.05
CA ILE A 65 -9.59 6.46 5.35
C ILE A 65 -9.53 6.81 6.84
N TYR A 66 -10.63 7.30 7.41
CA TYR A 66 -10.69 7.68 8.83
C TYR A 66 -10.31 6.51 9.76
N CYS A 67 -10.92 5.34 9.56
CA CYS A 67 -10.65 4.14 10.34
C CYS A 67 -9.20 3.64 10.15
N SER A 68 -8.68 3.73 8.93
CA SER A 68 -7.29 3.38 8.63
C SER A 68 -6.32 4.27 9.40
N LEU A 69 -6.50 5.59 9.37
CA LEU A 69 -5.64 6.53 10.09
C LEU A 69 -5.65 6.25 11.60
N ARG A 70 -6.84 5.99 12.18
CA ARG A 70 -6.94 5.58 13.60
C ARG A 70 -6.24 4.25 13.87
N CYS A 71 -6.31 3.29 12.95
CA CYS A 71 -5.59 2.02 13.05
C CYS A 71 -4.07 2.27 13.12
N HIS A 72 -3.52 3.07 12.21
CA HIS A 72 -2.09 3.43 12.27
C HIS A 72 -1.71 4.12 13.58
N MET A 73 -2.52 5.07 14.06
CA MET A 73 -2.26 5.77 15.32
C MET A 73 -2.22 4.82 16.51
N LYS A 74 -3.23 3.95 16.64
CA LYS A 74 -3.32 2.99 17.75
C LYS A 74 -2.07 2.10 17.83
N PHE A 75 -1.52 1.70 16.69
CA PHE A 75 -0.38 0.78 16.66
C PHE A 75 0.97 1.47 16.83
N LEU A 76 1.10 2.69 16.35
CA LEU A 76 2.33 3.48 16.51
C LEU A 76 2.40 4.19 17.87
N ARG A 77 1.24 4.44 18.49
CA ARG A 77 1.08 5.12 19.77
C ARG A 77 0.00 4.42 20.60
N PRO A 78 0.26 3.19 21.10
CA PRO A 78 -0.71 2.45 21.91
C PRO A 78 -1.00 3.13 23.26
N ASP A 79 -0.12 4.04 23.69
CA ASP A 79 -0.28 4.91 24.85
C ASP A 79 -1.30 6.04 24.64
N MET A 80 -1.63 6.37 23.38
CA MET A 80 -2.60 7.43 23.09
C MET A 80 -4.03 6.95 23.31
N GLU A 81 -4.67 7.52 24.33
CA GLU A 81 -6.11 7.36 24.51
C GLU A 81 -6.90 8.00 23.36
N ILE A 82 -8.10 7.49 23.07
CA ILE A 82 -9.02 8.05 22.06
C ILE A 82 -9.29 9.55 22.29
N ARG A 83 -9.26 10.01 23.55
CA ARG A 83 -9.45 11.42 23.92
C ARG A 83 -8.28 12.33 23.52
N THR A 84 -7.14 11.75 23.16
CA THR A 84 -5.93 12.45 22.73
C THR A 84 -5.73 12.46 21.22
N LEU A 85 -6.72 12.00 20.45
CA LEU A 85 -6.67 12.03 19.00
C LEU A 85 -6.48 13.49 18.49
N PRO A 86 -5.79 13.67 17.35
CA PRO A 86 -5.61 14.99 16.76
C PRO A 86 -6.96 15.63 16.44
N THR A 87 -7.11 16.92 16.72
CA THR A 87 -8.35 17.66 16.48
C THR A 87 -8.84 17.49 15.05
N GLU A 88 -7.96 17.56 14.05
CA GLU A 88 -8.35 17.41 12.66
C GLU A 88 -8.93 16.02 12.33
N LEU A 89 -8.46 14.97 13.01
CA LEU A 89 -9.02 13.62 12.86
C LEU A 89 -10.39 13.52 13.53
N VAL A 90 -10.56 14.08 14.73
CA VAL A 90 -11.85 14.10 15.42
C VAL A 90 -12.90 14.83 14.59
N GLU A 91 -12.57 16.02 14.09
CA GLU A 91 -13.45 16.79 13.20
C GLU A 91 -13.78 16.02 11.93
N LEU A 92 -12.78 15.38 11.30
CA LEU A 92 -12.99 14.54 10.12
C LEU A 92 -14.05 13.46 10.38
N GLY A 93 -13.96 12.77 11.52
CA GLY A 93 -14.95 11.76 11.92
C GLY A 93 -16.37 12.33 12.08
N ARG A 94 -16.51 13.53 12.65
CA ARG A 94 -17.79 14.22 12.81
C ARG A 94 -18.43 14.63 11.48
N GLU A 95 -17.60 15.02 10.52
CA GLU A 95 -18.06 15.45 9.19
C GLU A 95 -18.47 14.27 8.31
N ILE A 96 -17.89 13.08 8.51
CA ILE A 96 -18.17 11.87 7.72
C ILE A 96 -19.37 11.10 8.25
N SER A 97 -19.52 10.97 9.58
CA SER A 97 -20.54 10.12 10.19
C SER A 97 -21.36 10.85 11.25
N GLU A 98 -22.67 10.67 11.15
CA GLU A 98 -23.64 11.12 12.16
C GLU A 98 -23.66 10.18 13.38
N ASP A 99 -23.31 8.89 13.19
CA ASP A 99 -23.19 7.94 14.30
C ASP A 99 -21.77 7.94 14.87
N GLN A 100 -21.59 8.70 15.95
CA GLN A 100 -20.32 8.79 16.68
C GLN A 100 -19.90 7.44 17.26
N ARG A 101 -20.84 6.54 17.57
CA ARG A 101 -20.50 5.22 18.14
C ARG A 101 -19.75 4.36 17.13
N GLU A 102 -20.05 4.50 15.85
CA GLU A 102 -19.29 3.83 14.79
C GLU A 102 -17.86 4.36 14.69
N MET A 103 -17.69 5.67 14.88
CA MET A 103 -16.39 6.34 14.86
C MET A 103 -15.58 6.08 16.15
N GLU A 104 -16.23 5.63 17.23
CA GLU A 104 -15.57 5.26 18.49
C GLU A 104 -15.09 3.81 18.52
N LYS A 105 -15.62 2.93 17.66
CA LYS A 105 -15.17 1.52 17.55
C LYS A 105 -13.66 1.45 17.44
N ILE A 106 -13.06 0.54 18.20
CA ILE A 106 -11.61 0.36 18.22
C ILE A 106 -11.19 -0.26 16.87
N PRO A 107 -10.29 0.38 16.09
CA PRO A 107 -9.81 -0.21 14.86
C PRO A 107 -9.03 -1.50 15.14
N ASP A 108 -9.23 -2.49 14.27
CA ASP A 108 -8.54 -3.77 14.22
C ASP A 108 -7.83 -3.96 12.86
N ALA A 109 -7.31 -5.16 12.63
CA ALA A 109 -6.59 -5.51 11.41
C ALA A 109 -7.43 -5.36 10.13
N PHE A 110 -8.77 -5.34 10.23
CA PHE A 110 -9.65 -5.13 9.07
C PHE A 110 -9.47 -3.73 8.47
N TRP A 111 -9.17 -2.74 9.31
CA TRP A 111 -8.99 -1.35 8.91
C TRP A 111 -7.56 -1.02 8.46
N ALA A 112 -6.66 -2.00 8.40
CA ALA A 112 -5.33 -1.83 7.82
C ALA A 112 -5.43 -1.80 6.28
N ILE A 113 -5.84 -0.66 5.74
CA ILE A 113 -5.93 -0.37 4.31
C ILE A 113 -4.91 0.70 3.94
N ASP A 114 -4.73 0.97 2.65
CA ASP A 114 -3.85 2.04 2.16
C ASP A 114 -4.63 3.35 1.95
N PRO A 115 -4.43 4.39 2.80
CA PRO A 115 -5.17 5.64 2.68
C PRO A 115 -4.92 6.34 1.34
N GLY A 116 -3.69 6.29 0.82
CA GLY A 116 -3.33 6.92 -0.46
C GLY A 116 -4.10 6.32 -1.64
N GLY A 117 -4.28 5.01 -1.66
CA GLY A 117 -5.11 4.33 -2.66
C GLY A 117 -6.58 4.72 -2.57
N ARG A 118 -7.14 4.85 -1.35
CA ARG A 118 -8.54 5.28 -1.14
C ARG A 118 -8.76 6.74 -1.54
N ILE A 119 -7.82 7.63 -1.24
CA ILE A 119 -7.84 9.03 -1.71
C ILE A 119 -7.89 9.08 -3.25
N LEU A 120 -7.05 8.29 -3.93
CA LEU A 120 -7.12 8.21 -5.40
C LEU A 120 -8.45 7.69 -5.92
N LYS A 121 -9.07 6.72 -5.24
CA LYS A 121 -10.37 6.17 -5.61
C LYS A 121 -11.46 7.24 -5.53
N ILE A 122 -11.49 8.02 -4.44
CA ILE A 122 -12.37 9.17 -4.28
C ILE A 122 -12.16 10.17 -5.42
N ILE A 123 -10.91 10.59 -5.68
CA ILE A 123 -10.60 11.55 -6.75
C ILE A 123 -11.10 11.01 -8.10
N SER A 124 -10.83 9.74 -8.40
CA SER A 124 -11.29 9.09 -9.64
C SER A 124 -12.79 9.12 -9.82
N GLU A 125 -13.55 8.81 -8.77
CA GLU A 125 -15.01 8.79 -8.80
C GLU A 125 -15.59 10.20 -8.91
N MET A 126 -15.00 11.19 -8.21
CA MET A 126 -15.44 12.59 -8.28
C MET A 126 -15.26 13.24 -9.65
N PHE A 127 -14.29 12.79 -10.45
CA PHE A 127 -14.07 13.30 -11.81
C PHE A 127 -14.88 12.55 -12.89
N ALA A 128 -15.50 11.42 -12.55
CA ALA A 128 -16.30 10.67 -13.50
C ALA A 128 -17.54 11.49 -13.87
N SER A 129 -17.68 11.81 -15.15
CA SER A 129 -18.86 12.53 -15.67
C SER A 129 -19.10 12.16 -17.13
N PRO A 130 -20.27 12.47 -17.71
CA PRO A 130 -20.51 12.26 -19.15
C PRO A 130 -19.49 12.96 -20.06
N ALA A 131 -18.98 14.13 -19.64
CA ALA A 131 -17.96 14.88 -20.37
C ALA A 131 -16.54 14.31 -20.19
N PHE A 132 -16.28 13.66 -19.06
CA PHE A 132 -15.02 13.00 -18.74
C PHE A 132 -15.30 11.56 -18.29
N PRO A 133 -15.66 10.65 -19.22
CA PRO A 133 -16.02 9.28 -18.86
C PRO A 133 -14.86 8.61 -18.12
N GLN A 134 -15.19 7.86 -17.07
CA GLN A 134 -14.20 7.07 -16.35
C GLN A 134 -13.50 6.12 -17.33
N GLY A 135 -12.16 6.08 -17.26
CA GLY A 135 -11.34 5.31 -18.19
C GLY A 135 -10.87 6.08 -19.43
N SER A 136 -11.39 7.28 -19.68
CA SER A 136 -10.85 8.15 -20.74
C SER A 136 -9.48 8.75 -20.35
N GLU A 137 -8.69 9.15 -21.35
CA GLU A 137 -7.39 9.78 -21.07
C GLU A 137 -7.53 11.09 -20.30
N THR A 138 -8.52 11.91 -20.68
CA THR A 138 -8.80 13.20 -20.04
C THR A 138 -9.18 13.01 -18.57
N HIS A 139 -10.05 12.03 -18.28
CA HIS A 139 -10.38 11.64 -16.90
C HIS A 139 -9.13 11.27 -16.11
N ALA A 140 -8.30 10.35 -16.63
CA ALA A 140 -7.08 9.94 -15.96
C ALA A 140 -6.07 11.09 -15.77
N SER A 141 -5.98 12.03 -16.72
CA SER A 141 -5.14 13.23 -16.60
C SER A 141 -5.61 14.14 -15.48
N SER A 142 -6.92 14.42 -15.38
CA SER A 142 -7.49 15.24 -14.30
C SER A 142 -7.34 14.59 -12.93
N VAL A 143 -7.49 13.26 -12.85
CA VAL A 143 -7.24 12.49 -11.62
C VAL A 143 -5.78 12.61 -11.19
N LEU A 144 -4.84 12.45 -12.12
CA LEU A 144 -3.41 12.57 -11.83
C LEU A 144 -3.04 13.99 -11.38
N GLU A 145 -3.61 15.02 -12.00
CA GLU A 145 -3.39 16.42 -11.65
C GLU A 145 -3.87 16.71 -10.21
N LEU A 146 -5.11 16.38 -9.87
CA LEU A 146 -5.58 16.61 -8.49
C LEU A 146 -4.82 15.74 -7.47
N ALA A 147 -4.43 14.51 -7.83
CA ALA A 147 -3.61 13.67 -6.96
C ALA A 147 -2.24 14.29 -6.70
N ARG A 148 -1.63 14.97 -7.69
CA ARG A 148 -0.37 15.70 -7.52
C ARG A 148 -0.53 16.84 -6.54
N ASP A 149 -1.61 17.61 -6.64
CA ASP A 149 -1.87 18.72 -5.71
C ASP A 149 -2.05 18.19 -4.29
N ILE A 150 -2.95 17.22 -4.11
CA ILE A 150 -3.27 16.64 -2.80
C ILE A 150 -2.04 15.99 -2.12
N PHE A 151 -1.32 15.12 -2.83
CA PHE A 151 -0.16 14.43 -2.24
C PHE A 151 1.11 15.29 -2.23
N GLY A 152 1.20 16.30 -3.10
CA GLY A 152 2.33 17.23 -3.18
C GLY A 152 2.44 18.13 -1.95
N GLU A 153 1.30 18.48 -1.34
CA GLU A 153 1.21 19.24 -0.09
C GLU A 153 1.68 18.44 1.14
N LEU A 154 1.71 17.11 1.06
CA LEU A 154 2.26 16.29 2.12
C LEU A 154 3.79 16.39 2.14
N SER A 155 4.39 16.46 3.33
CA SER A 155 5.85 16.39 3.50
C SER A 155 6.41 15.13 2.82
N SER A 156 7.61 15.22 2.22
CA SER A 156 8.29 14.05 1.64
C SER A 156 8.61 12.95 2.68
N LYS A 157 8.55 13.28 3.97
CA LYS A 157 8.72 12.34 5.10
C LYS A 157 7.39 11.79 5.64
N ASN A 158 6.25 12.25 5.12
CA ASN A 158 4.95 11.80 5.59
C ASN A 158 4.72 10.33 5.19
N ILE A 159 4.36 9.48 6.15
CA ILE A 159 4.25 8.03 5.92
C ILE A 159 3.09 7.65 4.99
N PHE A 160 2.07 8.50 4.88
CA PHE A 160 0.89 8.31 4.04
C PHE A 160 1.01 8.97 2.67
N ARG A 161 2.17 9.55 2.36
CA ARG A 161 2.44 10.13 1.06
C ARG A 161 2.96 9.04 0.10
N PRO A 162 2.26 8.74 -1.01
CA PRO A 162 2.78 7.86 -2.05
C PRO A 162 4.13 8.35 -2.55
N ARG A 163 5.09 7.45 -2.72
CA ARG A 163 6.40 7.81 -3.32
C ARG A 163 6.30 7.98 -4.84
N VAL A 164 5.32 7.30 -5.46
CA VAL A 164 5.14 7.24 -6.90
C VAL A 164 3.65 7.31 -7.23
N LEU A 165 3.31 8.06 -8.27
CA LEU A 165 2.03 7.96 -8.97
C LEU A 165 2.27 7.35 -10.35
N ALA A 166 1.35 6.54 -10.86
CA ALA A 166 1.44 5.96 -12.20
C ALA A 166 0.16 6.22 -12.98
N LYS A 167 0.31 6.53 -14.26
CA LYS A 167 -0.78 6.58 -15.25
C LYS A 167 -0.54 5.42 -16.22
N VAL A 168 -1.49 4.50 -16.28
CA VAL A 168 -1.41 3.27 -17.09
C VAL A 168 -2.55 3.27 -18.10
N SER A 169 -2.31 2.72 -19.29
CA SER A 169 -3.36 2.45 -20.27
C SER A 169 -3.32 1.06 -20.83
N CYS A 170 -4.48 0.62 -21.30
CA CYS A 170 -4.70 -0.62 -22.02
C CYS A 170 -5.81 -0.39 -23.06
N ASN A 171 -5.49 -0.54 -24.35
CA ASN A 171 -6.45 -0.40 -25.46
C ASN A 171 -7.27 0.90 -25.43
N GLY A 172 -6.64 2.02 -25.06
CA GLY A 172 -7.31 3.33 -25.00
C GLY A 172 -8.07 3.61 -23.71
N ASN A 173 -8.17 2.64 -22.79
CA ASN A 173 -8.64 2.86 -21.42
C ASN A 173 -7.47 3.25 -20.52
N TRP A 174 -7.71 4.16 -19.57
CA TRP A 174 -6.68 4.75 -18.72
C TRP A 174 -7.05 4.67 -17.24
N CYS A 175 -6.06 4.46 -16.39
CA CYS A 175 -6.23 4.48 -14.94
C CYS A 175 -4.99 5.06 -14.24
N VAL A 176 -5.20 5.67 -13.07
CA VAL A 176 -4.16 6.25 -12.23
C VAL A 176 -4.04 5.46 -10.93
N GLY A 177 -2.80 5.22 -10.49
CA GLY A 177 -2.50 4.49 -9.27
C GLY A 177 -1.41 5.15 -8.45
N SER A 178 -1.28 4.70 -7.20
CA SER A 178 -0.28 5.18 -6.23
C SER A 178 0.49 4.02 -5.62
N SER A 179 1.78 4.24 -5.40
CA SER A 179 2.56 3.32 -4.57
C SER A 179 1.97 3.33 -3.17
N MET A 180 1.94 2.17 -2.52
CA MET A 180 1.42 2.05 -1.15
C MET A 180 2.14 3.01 -0.19
N ALA A 181 1.38 3.69 0.67
CA ALA A 181 1.90 4.66 1.63
C ALA A 181 1.25 4.45 3.00
N VAL A 182 1.94 3.68 3.82
CA VAL A 182 1.45 3.14 5.10
C VAL A 182 2.63 2.99 6.06
N SER A 183 2.36 2.92 7.37
CA SER A 183 3.42 2.65 8.35
C SER A 183 4.04 1.28 8.15
N HIS A 184 5.32 1.13 8.53
CA HIS A 184 6.06 -0.13 8.39
C HIS A 184 5.38 -1.32 9.10
N VAL A 185 4.66 -1.07 10.18
CA VAL A 185 3.95 -2.10 10.97
C VAL A 185 2.73 -2.63 10.26
N LEU A 186 1.94 -1.75 9.63
CA LEU A 186 0.69 -2.14 8.97
C LEU A 186 0.90 -2.53 7.52
N LEU A 187 2.06 -2.22 6.94
CA LEU A 187 2.42 -2.57 5.58
C LEU A 187 2.06 -4.02 5.17
N PRO A 188 2.29 -5.07 5.97
CA PRO A 188 1.94 -6.44 5.58
C PRO A 188 0.43 -6.65 5.41
N LEU A 189 -0.36 -6.09 6.33
CA LEU A 189 -1.83 -6.18 6.31
C LEU A 189 -2.41 -5.33 5.18
N CYS A 190 -1.93 -4.09 5.03
CA CYS A 190 -2.34 -3.19 3.96
C CYS A 190 -2.03 -3.79 2.58
N LEU A 191 -0.84 -4.41 2.43
CA LEU A 191 -0.42 -5.08 1.21
C LEU A 191 -1.30 -6.30 0.90
N HIS A 192 -1.58 -7.14 1.90
CA HIS A 192 -2.49 -8.28 1.73
C HIS A 192 -3.88 -7.82 1.28
N ARG A 193 -4.44 -6.78 1.92
CA ARG A 193 -5.73 -6.19 1.53
C ARG A 193 -5.71 -5.68 0.10
N ARG A 194 -4.67 -4.93 -0.28
CA ARG A 194 -4.51 -4.46 -1.67
C ARG A 194 -4.48 -5.62 -2.67
N ILE A 195 -3.76 -6.71 -2.35
CA ILE A 195 -3.71 -7.91 -3.21
C ILE A 195 -5.07 -8.61 -3.28
N CYS A 196 -5.84 -8.60 -2.18
CA CYS A 196 -7.20 -9.14 -2.15
C CYS A 196 -8.15 -8.39 -3.10
N ASP A 197 -7.95 -7.09 -3.23
CA ASP A 197 -8.74 -6.21 -4.11
C ASP A 197 -8.28 -6.29 -5.59
N PHE A 198 -7.18 -7.00 -5.87
CA PHE A 198 -6.78 -7.22 -7.25
C PHE A 198 -7.70 -8.19 -7.98
N HIS A 199 -7.80 -7.91 -9.26
CA HIS A 199 -8.40 -8.75 -10.26
C HIS A 199 -7.68 -10.11 -10.31
N CYS A 200 -8.44 -11.19 -10.58
CA CYS A 200 -8.04 -12.55 -10.26
C CYS A 200 -6.71 -12.98 -10.90
N SER A 201 -6.47 -12.61 -12.16
CA SER A 201 -5.23 -12.89 -12.89
C SER A 201 -3.98 -12.26 -12.24
N LEU A 202 -4.06 -10.98 -11.83
CA LEU A 202 -2.98 -10.31 -11.13
C LEU A 202 -2.81 -10.83 -9.70
N GLN A 203 -3.91 -11.13 -9.03
CA GLN A 203 -3.88 -11.77 -7.71
C GLN A 203 -3.12 -13.09 -7.77
N LYS A 204 -3.44 -13.96 -8.73
CA LYS A 204 -2.77 -15.25 -8.94
C LYS A 204 -1.29 -15.08 -9.28
N ALA A 205 -0.95 -14.17 -10.19
CA ALA A 205 0.43 -13.88 -10.55
C ALA A 205 1.25 -13.33 -9.37
N THR A 206 0.60 -12.58 -8.46
CA THR A 206 1.23 -12.06 -7.25
C THR A 206 1.44 -13.15 -6.20
N ILE A 207 0.44 -14.00 -5.96
CA ILE A 207 0.52 -15.13 -5.01
C ILE A 207 1.59 -16.14 -5.45
N ASN A 208 1.67 -16.41 -6.76
CA ASN A 208 2.60 -17.39 -7.34
C ASN A 208 3.79 -16.71 -8.03
N PHE A 209 4.19 -15.52 -7.56
CA PHE A 209 5.33 -14.82 -8.15
C PHE A 209 6.58 -15.73 -8.09
N GLY A 210 7.29 -15.86 -9.19
CA GLY A 210 8.49 -16.70 -9.33
C GLY A 210 8.22 -17.85 -10.31
N SER A 211 7.12 -18.56 -10.07
CA SER A 211 6.64 -19.65 -10.93
C SER A 211 5.66 -19.18 -12.01
N GLN A 212 4.87 -18.14 -11.71
CA GLN A 212 3.90 -17.56 -12.63
C GLN A 212 4.12 -16.05 -12.78
N ARG A 213 3.93 -15.55 -13.99
CA ARG A 213 3.90 -14.11 -14.32
C ARG A 213 2.50 -13.72 -14.72
N LEU A 214 2.23 -12.41 -14.72
CA LEU A 214 1.00 -11.92 -15.34
C LEU A 214 1.14 -12.16 -16.83
N ASP A 215 0.36 -13.11 -17.31
CA ASP A 215 0.22 -13.40 -18.73
C ASP A 215 -1.23 -13.12 -19.10
N ASP A 216 -1.41 -12.18 -20.01
CA ASP A 216 -2.72 -11.85 -20.56
C ASP A 216 -2.71 -12.27 -22.02
N ALA A 217 -3.47 -13.33 -22.32
CA ALA A 217 -3.48 -14.02 -23.61
C ALA A 217 -3.78 -13.10 -24.81
N ASN A 218 -4.29 -11.90 -24.54
CA ASN A 218 -4.78 -10.98 -25.57
C ASN A 218 -3.78 -9.90 -26.01
N ASN A 219 -2.51 -9.91 -25.56
CA ASN A 219 -1.44 -9.03 -26.09
C ASN A 219 -1.89 -7.57 -26.32
N HIS A 220 -2.57 -7.01 -25.31
CA HIS A 220 -3.18 -5.68 -25.39
C HIS A 220 -2.14 -4.57 -25.56
N ASN A 221 -2.58 -3.41 -26.07
CA ASN A 221 -1.72 -2.24 -26.21
C ASN A 221 -1.59 -1.55 -24.85
N TRP A 222 -0.62 -1.99 -24.06
CA TRP A 222 -0.32 -1.42 -22.75
C TRP A 222 0.62 -0.22 -22.87
N SER A 223 0.49 0.73 -21.95
CA SER A 223 1.51 1.75 -21.69
C SER A 223 1.51 2.14 -20.22
N SER A 224 2.65 2.59 -19.70
CA SER A 224 2.79 3.01 -18.31
C SER A 224 3.74 4.21 -18.21
N ALA A 225 3.34 5.21 -17.43
CA ALA A 225 4.19 6.32 -17.04
C ALA A 225 4.11 6.51 -15.53
N ALA A 226 5.26 6.37 -14.86
CA ALA A 226 5.38 6.55 -13.41
C ALA A 226 6.14 7.84 -13.08
N PHE A 227 5.72 8.50 -12.00
CA PHE A 227 6.20 9.81 -11.61
C PHE A 227 6.54 9.86 -10.11
N ASN A 228 7.64 10.52 -9.75
CA ASN A 228 8.11 10.71 -8.38
C ASN A 228 8.61 12.15 -8.11
N GLY A 229 9.20 12.37 -6.94
CA GLY A 229 9.68 13.68 -6.50
C GLY A 229 8.61 14.48 -5.75
N LYS A 230 8.94 15.72 -5.35
CA LYS A 230 8.09 16.54 -4.46
C LYS A 230 6.70 16.82 -5.06
N ASN A 231 6.58 16.91 -6.38
CA ASN A 231 5.32 17.21 -7.08
C ASN A 231 4.95 16.14 -8.14
N TYR A 232 5.57 14.96 -8.10
CA TYR A 232 5.37 13.87 -9.07
C TYR A 232 5.52 14.33 -10.53
N GLN A 233 6.58 15.11 -10.81
CA GLN A 233 6.92 15.60 -12.14
C GLN A 233 8.10 14.84 -12.76
N GLU A 234 8.93 14.20 -11.92
CA GLU A 234 10.08 13.43 -12.37
C GLU A 234 9.62 12.07 -12.89
N VAL A 235 10.02 11.71 -14.12
CA VAL A 235 9.72 10.39 -14.68
C VAL A 235 10.57 9.33 -13.99
N LYS A 236 9.92 8.29 -13.51
CA LYS A 236 10.56 7.16 -12.84
C LYS A 236 10.50 5.91 -13.72
N PRO A 237 11.65 5.25 -14.02
CA PRO A 237 11.62 3.97 -14.72
C PRO A 237 10.96 2.86 -13.86
N PRO A 238 10.43 1.80 -14.49
CA PRO A 238 9.89 0.65 -13.77
C PRO A 238 11.01 -0.03 -12.95
N CYS A 239 10.66 -0.48 -11.74
CA CYS A 239 11.58 -1.26 -10.89
C CYS A 239 11.71 -2.69 -11.43
N MET A 240 12.70 -3.45 -10.92
CA MET A 240 12.94 -4.83 -11.35
C MET A 240 11.73 -5.74 -11.15
N ILE A 241 11.00 -5.60 -10.03
CA ILE A 241 9.80 -6.41 -9.79
C ILE A 241 8.69 -6.08 -10.79
N CYS A 242 8.42 -4.80 -11.07
CA CYS A 242 7.42 -4.42 -12.06
C CYS A 242 7.82 -4.88 -13.46
N LYS A 243 9.10 -4.76 -13.81
CA LYS A 243 9.62 -5.29 -15.08
C LYS A 243 9.35 -6.77 -15.21
N GLU A 244 9.67 -7.55 -14.19
CA GLU A 244 9.50 -9.00 -14.23
C GLU A 244 8.02 -9.41 -14.20
N MET A 245 7.21 -8.77 -13.35
CA MET A 245 5.76 -9.05 -13.25
C MET A 245 5.03 -8.74 -14.56
N PHE A 246 5.35 -7.61 -15.21
CA PHE A 246 4.61 -7.09 -16.37
C PHE A 246 5.35 -7.27 -17.70
N ARG A 247 6.44 -8.05 -17.76
CA ARG A 247 7.25 -8.23 -18.99
C ARG A 247 6.47 -8.74 -20.20
N ASN A 248 5.40 -9.52 -19.96
CA ASN A 248 4.56 -10.09 -21.00
C ASN A 248 3.47 -9.11 -21.49
N LEU A 249 3.28 -7.97 -20.81
CA LEU A 249 2.32 -6.94 -21.22
C LEU A 249 2.93 -6.09 -22.34
N LYS A 250 2.50 -6.33 -23.58
CA LYS A 250 3.04 -5.66 -24.77
C LYS A 250 2.92 -4.14 -24.68
N GLY A 251 4.06 -3.44 -24.72
CA GLY A 251 4.14 -1.98 -24.65
C GLY A 251 4.25 -1.40 -23.22
N PHE A 252 4.07 -2.23 -22.20
CA PHE A 252 4.15 -1.78 -20.80
C PHE A 252 5.57 -1.39 -20.39
N ILE A 253 6.57 -2.17 -20.81
CA ILE A 253 7.99 -1.87 -20.61
C ILE A 253 8.51 -1.15 -21.85
N GLY A 254 8.96 0.10 -21.68
CA GLY A 254 9.50 0.90 -22.78
C GLY A 254 10.82 0.34 -23.30
N LYS A 255 11.13 0.64 -24.58
CA LYS A 255 12.39 0.20 -25.23
C LYS A 255 13.65 0.64 -24.47
N ASN A 256 13.61 1.81 -23.83
CA ASN A 256 14.73 2.38 -23.07
C ASN A 256 14.76 1.93 -21.60
N ASP A 257 13.70 1.24 -21.12
CA ASP A 257 13.63 0.79 -19.74
C ASP A 257 14.52 -0.43 -19.49
N GLY A 258 14.85 -1.22 -20.53
CA GLY A 258 15.61 -2.47 -20.42
C GLY A 258 16.98 -2.34 -19.73
N ASN A 259 17.65 -1.19 -19.87
CA ASN A 259 19.03 -1.00 -19.38
C ASN A 259 19.12 -0.42 -17.95
N ASN A 260 18.02 0.07 -17.39
CA ASN A 260 18.04 0.70 -16.06
C ASN A 260 17.92 -0.34 -14.93
N LYS A 261 18.94 -0.47 -14.08
CA LYS A 261 18.84 -1.21 -12.82
C LYS A 261 18.01 -0.41 -11.82
N GLY A 262 16.68 -0.47 -11.97
CA GLY A 262 15.77 0.10 -10.98
C GLY A 262 16.00 -0.54 -9.61
N LYS A 263 15.80 0.22 -8.52
CA LYS A 263 15.88 -0.34 -7.17
C LYS A 263 14.78 -1.39 -6.97
N ASP A 264 15.08 -2.47 -6.26
CA ASP A 264 14.07 -3.44 -5.85
C ASP A 264 13.07 -2.75 -4.92
N THR A 265 11.79 -2.99 -5.19
CA THR A 265 10.66 -2.49 -4.41
C THR A 265 9.90 -3.66 -3.84
N ILE A 266 8.89 -3.41 -3.02
CA ILE A 266 8.04 -4.47 -2.48
C ILE A 266 7.05 -4.91 -3.57
N LEU A 267 6.90 -6.23 -3.76
CA LEU A 267 5.94 -6.82 -4.70
C LEU A 267 4.53 -6.29 -4.39
N ALA A 268 3.74 -5.96 -5.43
CA ALA A 268 2.39 -5.39 -5.34
C ALA A 268 2.25 -4.00 -4.67
N ALA A 269 3.32 -3.43 -4.11
CA ALA A 269 3.29 -2.10 -3.50
C ALA A 269 3.46 -0.96 -4.52
N CYS A 270 3.91 -1.25 -5.73
CA CYS A 270 4.15 -0.24 -6.77
C CYS A 270 2.86 0.40 -7.29
N ALA A 271 2.99 1.61 -7.85
CA ALA A 271 1.87 2.44 -8.28
C ALA A 271 1.11 1.84 -9.48
N GLU A 272 1.78 1.00 -10.23
CA GLU A 272 1.33 0.39 -11.46
C GLU A 272 0.34 -0.77 -11.24
N TYR A 273 0.38 -1.43 -10.08
CA TYR A 273 -0.41 -2.65 -9.84
C TYR A 273 -1.92 -2.38 -9.83
N CYS A 274 -2.39 -1.37 -9.10
CA CYS A 274 -3.83 -1.08 -9.03
C CYS A 274 -4.42 -0.69 -10.40
N PRO A 275 -3.78 0.19 -11.20
CA PRO A 275 -4.24 0.49 -12.55
C PRO A 275 -4.22 -0.72 -13.49
N VAL A 276 -3.15 -1.53 -13.46
CA VAL A 276 -3.11 -2.77 -14.26
C VAL A 276 -4.28 -3.66 -13.86
N SER A 277 -4.49 -3.88 -12.56
CA SER A 277 -5.62 -4.66 -12.05
C SER A 277 -6.97 -4.17 -12.57
N GLN A 278 -7.20 -2.86 -12.59
CA GLN A 278 -8.48 -2.27 -13.02
C GLN A 278 -8.69 -2.32 -14.53
N LEU A 279 -7.61 -2.40 -15.31
CA LEU A 279 -7.64 -2.45 -16.77
C LEU A 279 -7.65 -3.88 -17.33
N LEU A 280 -7.42 -4.89 -16.48
CA LEU A 280 -7.59 -6.30 -16.84
C LEU A 280 -9.07 -6.63 -17.08
N GLN A 281 -9.34 -7.58 -17.96
CA GLN A 281 -10.69 -8.07 -18.23
C GLN A 281 -10.97 -9.33 -17.41
N ASP A 282 -12.09 -9.35 -16.68
CA ASP A 282 -12.57 -10.50 -15.88
C ASP A 282 -13.05 -11.59 -16.83
N ASN A 283 -12.10 -12.37 -17.34
CA ASN A 283 -12.37 -13.52 -18.21
C ASN A 283 -12.95 -14.72 -17.42
N GLY A 284 -13.69 -14.46 -16.33
CA GLY A 284 -14.26 -15.48 -15.44
C GLY A 284 -13.23 -16.34 -14.70
N GLN A 285 -11.97 -15.92 -14.65
CA GLN A 285 -10.92 -16.65 -13.94
C GLN A 285 -11.20 -16.66 -12.44
N MET A 286 -11.14 -17.85 -11.84
CA MET A 286 -11.25 -18.05 -10.41
C MET A 286 -9.92 -18.54 -9.84
N LEU A 287 -9.63 -18.13 -8.61
CA LEU A 287 -8.51 -18.68 -7.85
C LEU A 287 -8.72 -20.18 -7.63
N SER A 288 -7.64 -20.95 -7.75
CA SER A 288 -7.65 -22.35 -7.35
C SER A 288 -7.78 -22.48 -5.83
N GLU A 289 -8.16 -23.65 -5.32
CA GLU A 289 -8.18 -23.90 -3.87
C GLU A 289 -6.79 -23.74 -3.24
N CYS A 290 -5.72 -24.05 -3.98
CA CYS A 290 -4.35 -23.82 -3.53
C CYS A 290 -4.06 -22.32 -3.37
N ASP A 291 -4.47 -21.50 -4.34
CA ASP A 291 -4.30 -20.03 -4.28
C ASP A 291 -5.10 -19.43 -3.11
N LYS A 292 -6.34 -19.89 -2.90
CA LYS A 292 -7.18 -19.46 -1.77
C LYS A 292 -6.55 -19.82 -0.42
N ALA A 293 -6.04 -21.05 -0.29
CA ALA A 293 -5.36 -21.52 0.91
C ALA A 293 -4.07 -20.72 1.18
N ALA A 294 -3.27 -20.44 0.15
CA ALA A 294 -2.08 -19.60 0.27
C ALA A 294 -2.44 -18.17 0.75
N LYS A 295 -3.50 -17.58 0.18
CA LYS A 295 -4.01 -16.26 0.57
C LYS A 295 -4.49 -16.23 2.03
N ALA A 296 -5.22 -17.26 2.47
CA ALA A 296 -5.69 -17.38 3.86
C ALA A 296 -4.50 -17.51 4.83
N LYS A 297 -3.54 -18.39 4.50
CA LYS A 297 -2.31 -18.53 5.29
C LYS A 297 -1.52 -17.23 5.41
N ASN A 298 -1.41 -16.47 4.32
CA ASN A 298 -0.74 -15.16 4.34
C ASN A 298 -1.48 -14.17 5.25
N TRP A 299 -2.82 -14.19 5.26
CA TRP A 299 -3.61 -13.37 6.18
C TRP A 299 -3.33 -13.73 7.64
N ASP A 300 -3.40 -15.01 7.98
CA ASP A 300 -3.18 -15.48 9.35
C ASP A 300 -1.78 -15.09 9.86
N GLN A 301 -0.79 -15.19 8.98
CA GLN A 301 0.58 -14.74 9.25
C GLN A 301 0.67 -13.23 9.49
N CYS A 302 0.05 -12.40 8.64
CA CYS A 302 0.02 -10.95 8.83
C CYS A 302 -0.73 -10.57 10.13
N ALA A 303 -1.86 -11.22 10.41
CA ALA A 303 -2.67 -10.95 11.59
C ALA A 303 -1.93 -11.34 12.89
N LEU A 304 -1.26 -12.50 12.91
CA LEU A 304 -0.44 -12.91 14.05
C LEU A 304 0.71 -11.94 14.29
N LEU A 305 1.42 -11.54 13.23
CA LEU A 305 2.50 -10.56 13.32
C LEU A 305 2.01 -9.24 13.91
N PHE A 306 0.86 -8.75 13.45
CA PHE A 306 0.25 -7.53 13.96
C PHE A 306 -0.11 -7.63 15.45
N GLN A 307 -0.61 -8.79 15.91
CA GLN A 307 -0.91 -9.02 17.33
C GLN A 307 0.35 -9.09 18.20
N GLU A 308 1.41 -9.72 17.70
CA GLU A 308 2.63 -9.96 18.47
C GLU A 308 3.68 -8.85 18.36
N PHE A 309 3.48 -7.86 17.48
CA PHE A 309 4.44 -6.79 17.22
C PHE A 309 4.96 -6.07 18.48
N PRO A 310 4.11 -5.72 19.48
CA PRO A 310 4.60 -5.13 20.73
C PRO A 310 5.59 -6.03 21.49
N ASN A 311 5.38 -7.34 21.48
CA ASN A 311 6.29 -8.28 22.13
C ASN A 311 7.62 -8.35 21.36
N ILE A 312 7.57 -8.35 20.03
CA ILE A 312 8.78 -8.34 19.18
C ILE A 312 9.64 -7.10 19.47
N LEU A 313 9.01 -5.91 19.61
CA LEU A 313 9.73 -4.68 19.96
C LEU A 313 10.44 -4.81 21.31
N ASN A 314 9.72 -5.26 22.35
CA ASN A 314 10.29 -5.42 23.69
C ASN A 314 11.46 -6.41 23.71
N GLU A 315 11.32 -7.53 23.01
CA GLU A 315 12.36 -8.55 22.93
C GLU A 315 13.58 -8.07 22.14
N PHE A 316 13.36 -7.33 21.04
CA PHE A 316 14.45 -6.73 20.28
C PHE A 316 15.23 -5.73 21.12
N ASP A 317 14.54 -4.82 21.82
CA ASP A 317 15.14 -3.85 22.73
C ASP A 317 15.98 -4.55 23.81
N ASN A 318 15.47 -5.64 24.39
CA ASN A 318 16.18 -6.42 25.39
C ASN A 318 17.43 -7.08 24.80
N ALA A 319 17.33 -7.64 23.59
CA ALA A 319 18.45 -8.24 22.89
C ALA A 319 19.52 -7.19 22.55
N GLU A 320 19.12 -6.02 22.04
CA GLU A 320 20.02 -4.92 21.69
C GLU A 320 20.72 -4.35 22.94
N LYS A 321 19.97 -4.06 24.01
CA LYS A 321 20.52 -3.56 25.28
C LYS A 321 21.48 -4.55 25.95
N SER A 322 21.30 -5.85 25.72
CA SER A 322 22.19 -6.86 26.29
C SER A 322 23.61 -6.77 25.71
N GLY A 323 23.78 -6.27 24.47
CA GLY A 323 25.05 -6.23 23.75
C GLY A 323 25.65 -7.61 23.45
N ARG A 324 24.94 -8.71 23.73
CA ARG A 324 25.45 -10.08 23.57
C ARG A 324 25.05 -10.63 22.20
N GLU A 325 26.05 -11.03 21.43
CA GLU A 325 25.86 -11.61 20.09
C GLU A 325 24.93 -12.83 20.10
N GLU A 326 25.05 -13.71 21.11
CA GLU A 326 24.23 -14.91 21.22
C GLU A 326 22.73 -14.60 21.40
N THR A 327 22.40 -13.56 22.18
CA THR A 327 21.01 -13.11 22.37
C THR A 327 20.44 -12.56 21.08
N MET A 328 21.21 -11.73 20.35
CA MET A 328 20.81 -11.16 19.07
C MET A 328 20.61 -12.25 18.01
N LYS A 329 21.51 -13.24 17.98
CA LYS A 329 21.43 -14.39 17.10
C LYS A 329 20.20 -15.25 17.41
N THR A 330 19.93 -15.53 18.69
CA THR A 330 18.75 -16.28 19.13
C THR A 330 17.46 -15.57 18.70
N PHE A 331 17.35 -14.26 18.97
CA PHE A 331 16.21 -13.44 18.56
C PHE A 331 15.96 -13.55 17.05
N VAL A 332 16.99 -13.37 16.23
CA VAL A 332 16.92 -13.43 14.77
C VAL A 332 16.52 -14.81 14.28
N LEU A 333 17.15 -15.88 14.78
CA LEU A 333 16.90 -17.24 14.32
C LEU A 333 15.46 -17.69 14.61
N GLU A 334 14.93 -17.32 15.77
CA GLU A 334 13.55 -17.60 16.15
C GLU A 334 12.54 -16.82 15.31
N ARG A 335 12.87 -15.59 14.90
CA ARG A 335 11.91 -14.67 14.26
C ARG A 335 12.15 -14.43 12.77
N LYS A 336 13.21 -14.98 12.16
CA LYS A 336 13.53 -14.77 10.73
C LYS A 336 12.37 -15.08 9.80
N HIS A 337 11.54 -16.06 10.16
CA HIS A 337 10.35 -16.44 9.40
C HIS A 337 9.31 -15.31 9.29
N ARG A 338 9.36 -14.32 10.19
CA ARG A 338 8.47 -13.15 10.22
C ARG A 338 8.94 -12.02 9.31
N LEU A 339 10.25 -11.92 9.03
CA LEU A 339 10.78 -10.98 8.04
C LEU A 339 10.18 -11.21 6.66
N TYR A 340 9.81 -12.45 6.35
CA TYR A 340 9.19 -12.84 5.09
C TYR A 340 7.78 -12.26 4.93
N ILE A 341 7.06 -12.05 6.02
CA ILE A 341 5.69 -11.50 6.04
C ILE A 341 5.71 -10.00 5.75
N PHE A 342 6.79 -9.30 6.08
CA PHE A 342 6.88 -7.85 5.89
C PHE A 342 6.98 -7.38 4.42
N GLY A 343 6.95 -8.30 3.45
CA GLY A 343 7.13 -7.98 2.03
C GLY A 343 8.51 -7.39 1.70
N LEU A 344 9.46 -7.44 2.65
CA LEU A 344 10.69 -6.66 2.58
C LEU A 344 11.71 -7.22 1.61
N LYS A 345 11.71 -8.54 1.34
CA LYS A 345 12.62 -9.17 0.36
C LYS A 345 12.04 -10.45 -0.23
N PRO A 346 11.66 -10.46 -1.52
CA PRO A 346 11.35 -11.69 -2.26
C PRO A 346 12.51 -12.70 -2.23
N GLU A 347 13.76 -12.20 -2.22
CA GLU A 347 15.00 -12.98 -2.25
C GLU A 347 15.22 -13.92 -1.05
N LEU A 348 14.51 -13.71 0.06
CA LEU A 348 14.66 -14.53 1.27
C LEU A 348 13.55 -15.56 1.42
N ASN A 349 12.70 -15.69 0.42
CA ASN A 349 11.58 -16.61 0.44
C ASN A 349 12.00 -17.87 -0.32
N ASP A 350 12.39 -18.93 0.40
CA ASP A 350 12.83 -20.22 -0.20
C ASP A 350 11.73 -20.92 -1.03
N LYS A 351 10.53 -20.33 -1.09
CA LYS A 351 9.37 -20.78 -1.85
C LYS A 351 8.92 -19.81 -2.95
N PHE A 352 9.69 -18.76 -3.24
CA PHE A 352 9.48 -17.83 -4.35
C PHE A 352 10.72 -17.72 -5.23
#